data_AF-A0A9E7W849-F1
#
_entry.id   AF-A0A9E7W849-F1
#
_cell.length_a   1.000
_cell.length_b   1.000
_cell.length_c   1.000
_cell.angle_alpha   90.00
_cell.angle_beta   90.00
_cell.angle_gamma   90.00
#
_symmetry.space_group_name_H-M   'P 1'
#
loop_
_entity.id
_entity.type
_entity.pdbx_description
1 polymer ?
#
loop_
_entity_poly.entity_id
_entity_poly.type
_entity_poly.pdbx_seq_one_letter_code
_entity_poly.pdbx_strand_id
1 'polypeptide(L)'
;MTFPISKAPWNKGKLVGQKLPLKLEQIWAIRIRLEIAKNIRELAMFNMAIDCKLRSCDMVKLLVRDISRNGEVLDRAQVIQQKTSQPVQFEITKKTRESVEAWIELRGLTGMDYLWPSRIRSDLPPVFNPTAP
;
A
#
# COMPACT_ATOMS: atom_id res chain seq x y z
N MET A 1 -8.89 0.43 -37.86
CA MET A 1 -8.23 0.91 -36.64
C MET A 1 -9.23 1.73 -35.84
N THR A 2 -9.80 1.18 -34.77
CA THR A 2 -10.78 1.86 -33.92
C THR A 2 -10.04 2.48 -32.73
N PHE A 3 -9.97 3.81 -32.68
CA PHE A 3 -9.42 4.51 -31.53
C PHE A 3 -10.37 4.33 -30.33
N PRO A 4 -9.87 3.98 -29.13
CA PRO A 4 -10.72 3.85 -27.97
C PRO A 4 -11.35 5.21 -27.66
N ILE A 5 -12.68 5.24 -27.57
CA ILE A 5 -13.44 6.43 -27.18
C ILE A 5 -12.97 6.82 -25.79
N SER A 6 -12.22 7.91 -25.70
CA SER A 6 -11.86 8.54 -24.43
C SER A 6 -13.16 8.96 -23.75
N LYS A 7 -13.67 8.14 -22.82
CA LYS A 7 -14.76 8.55 -21.94
C LYS A 7 -14.22 9.73 -21.12
N ALA A 8 -14.68 10.93 -21.47
CA ALA A 8 -14.41 12.10 -20.68
C ALA A 8 -14.81 11.79 -19.22
N PRO A 9 -13.96 12.11 -18.22
CA PRO A 9 -14.29 11.81 -16.85
C PRO A 9 -15.58 12.55 -16.47
N TRP A 10 -16.44 11.93 -15.65
CA TRP A 10 -17.78 12.42 -15.30
C TRP A 10 -17.80 13.84 -14.70
N ASN A 11 -16.64 14.30 -14.22
CA ASN A 11 -16.40 15.59 -13.61
C ASN A 11 -15.60 16.57 -14.49
N LYS A 12 -15.38 16.28 -15.78
CA LYS A 12 -14.65 17.19 -16.67
C LYS A 12 -15.34 18.56 -16.71
N GLY A 13 -14.60 19.63 -16.39
CA GLY A 13 -15.13 21.00 -16.33
C GLY A 13 -16.00 21.31 -15.12
N LYS A 14 -16.15 20.39 -14.16
CA LYS A 14 -16.89 20.62 -12.91
C LYS A 14 -15.92 20.87 -11.77
N LEU A 15 -16.07 21.99 -11.06
CA LEU A 15 -15.42 22.22 -9.76
C LEU A 15 -16.07 21.28 -8.74
N VAL A 16 -15.52 20.08 -8.62
CA VAL A 16 -15.89 19.16 -7.53
C VAL A 16 -15.21 19.71 -6.29
N GLY A 17 -16.00 20.19 -5.33
CA GLY A 17 -15.50 20.69 -4.06
C GLY A 17 -14.78 19.60 -3.25
N GLN A 18 -14.45 19.94 -2.01
CA GLN A 18 -13.81 18.99 -1.10
C GLN A 18 -14.68 17.73 -0.95
N LYS A 19 -14.09 16.56 -1.20
CA LYS A 19 -14.75 15.28 -0.91
C LYS A 19 -14.78 15.06 0.59
N LEU A 20 -15.93 14.61 1.10
CA LEU A 20 -16.07 14.23 2.49
C LEU A 20 -15.11 13.08 2.84
N PRO A 21 -14.47 13.10 4.02
CA PRO A 21 -13.69 11.98 4.49
C PRO A 21 -14.58 10.75 4.72
N LEU A 22 -13.97 9.57 4.71
CA LEU A 22 -14.67 8.32 5.01
C LEU A 22 -15.15 8.34 6.48
N LYS A 23 -16.41 7.94 6.69
CA LYS A 23 -16.93 7.68 8.05
C LYS A 23 -16.31 6.41 8.61
N LEU A 24 -16.23 6.32 9.93
CA LEU A 24 -15.72 5.12 10.62
C LEU A 24 -16.48 3.86 10.17
N GLU A 25 -17.81 3.90 10.12
CA GLU A 25 -18.66 2.81 9.63
C GLU A 25 -18.31 2.35 8.20
N GLN A 26 -17.94 3.29 7.33
CA GLN A 26 -17.55 2.96 5.95
C GLN A 26 -16.18 2.29 5.92
N ILE A 27 -15.23 2.72 6.76
CA ILE A 27 -13.93 2.08 6.91
C ILE A 27 -14.11 0.63 7.37
N TRP A 28 -14.95 0.42 8.39
CA TRP A 28 -15.29 -0.92 8.87
C TRP A 28 -15.93 -1.78 7.78
N ALA A 29 -16.92 -1.25 7.06
CA ALA A 29 -17.59 -1.99 5.99
C ALA A 29 -16.63 -2.41 4.86
N ILE A 30 -15.72 -1.53 4.44
CA ILE A 30 -14.69 -1.85 3.44
C ILE A 30 -13.76 -2.95 3.97
N ARG A 31 -13.28 -2.78 5.20
CA ARG A 31 -12.33 -3.70 5.82
C ARG A 31 -12.92 -5.12 5.95
N ILE A 32 -14.14 -5.24 6.46
CA ILE A 32 -14.85 -6.52 6.61
C ILE A 32 -15.03 -7.20 5.25
N ARG A 33 -15.39 -6.44 4.20
CA ARG A 33 -15.51 -7.00 2.84
C ARG A 33 -14.19 -7.56 2.32
N LEU A 34 -13.07 -6.87 2.57
CA LEU A 34 -11.74 -7.34 2.17
C LEU A 34 -11.30 -8.58 2.97
N GLU A 35 -11.61 -8.63 4.26
CA GLU A 35 -11.36 -9.78 5.13
C GLU A 35 -12.15 -11.02 4.68
N ILE A 36 -13.46 -10.88 4.42
CA ILE A 36 -14.32 -11.97 3.93
C ILE A 36 -13.84 -12.48 2.56
N ALA A 37 -13.42 -11.57 1.67
CA ALA A 37 -12.87 -11.92 0.36
C ALA A 37 -11.46 -12.53 0.43
N LYS A 38 -10.85 -12.62 1.62
CA LYS A 38 -9.45 -13.05 1.83
C LYS A 38 -8.45 -12.30 0.95
N ASN A 39 -8.73 -11.02 0.67
CA ASN A 39 -7.87 -10.21 -0.19
C ASN A 39 -6.78 -9.52 0.63
N ILE A 40 -5.73 -10.29 0.96
CA ILE A 40 -4.66 -9.90 1.88
C ILE A 40 -3.94 -8.63 1.41
N ARG A 41 -3.59 -8.54 0.12
CA ARG A 41 -2.90 -7.38 -0.46
C ARG A 41 -3.72 -6.11 -0.33
N GLU A 42 -4.99 -6.16 -0.73
CA GLU A 42 -5.85 -4.98 -0.70
C GLU A 42 -6.19 -4.57 0.73
N LEU A 43 -6.36 -5.54 1.63
CA LEU A 43 -6.54 -5.28 3.06
C LEU A 43 -5.32 -4.55 3.65
N ALA A 44 -4.12 -5.05 3.39
CA ALA A 44 -2.88 -4.44 3.84
C ALA A 44 -2.68 -3.04 3.25
N MET A 45 -2.94 -2.85 1.94
CA MET A 45 -2.89 -1.54 1.29
C MET A 45 -3.88 -0.55 1.90
N PHE A 46 -5.12 -1.01 2.15
CA PHE A 46 -6.17 -0.17 2.70
C PHE A 46 -5.82 0.26 4.13
N ASN A 47 -5.41 -0.68 4.99
CA ASN A 47 -4.99 -0.39 6.35
C ASN A 47 -3.78 0.57 6.38
N MET A 48 -2.77 0.32 5.53
CA MET A 48 -1.62 1.22 5.41
C MET A 48 -2.04 2.62 4.91
N ALA A 49 -2.96 2.73 3.95
CA ALA A 49 -3.40 4.03 3.42
C ALA A 49 -4.17 4.88 4.44
N ILE A 50 -4.79 4.27 5.44
CA ILE A 50 -5.45 4.99 6.54
C ILE A 50 -4.41 5.52 7.54
N ASP A 51 -3.38 4.73 7.83
CA ASP A 51 -2.38 5.04 8.86
C ASP A 51 -1.26 5.95 8.30
N CYS A 52 -0.82 5.69 7.06
CA CYS A 52 0.27 6.42 6.45
C CYS A 52 -0.22 7.77 5.93
N LYS A 53 0.38 8.84 6.44
CA LYS A 53 0.11 10.24 6.03
C LYS A 53 0.72 10.58 4.67
N LEU A 54 0.88 9.58 3.81
CA LEU A 54 1.62 9.66 2.55
C LEU A 54 0.68 9.95 1.38
N ARG A 55 1.24 10.55 0.33
CA ARG A 55 0.54 10.60 -0.96
C ARG A 55 0.55 9.21 -1.58
N SER A 56 -0.43 8.92 -2.40
CA SER A 56 -0.51 7.65 -3.11
C SER A 56 0.77 7.32 -3.88
N CYS A 57 1.41 8.31 -4.52
CA CYS A 57 2.68 8.13 -5.23
C CYS A 57 3.88 7.82 -4.33
N ASP A 58 3.86 8.25 -3.07
CA ASP A 58 4.89 7.92 -2.08
C ASP A 58 4.61 6.54 -1.48
N MET A 59 3.35 6.25 -1.14
CA MET A 59 2.91 4.96 -0.58
C MET A 59 3.26 3.78 -1.52
N VAL A 60 3.01 3.89 -2.82
CA VAL A 60 3.29 2.80 -3.77
C VAL A 60 4.78 2.55 -4.01
N LYS A 61 5.66 3.47 -3.57
CA LYS A 61 7.12 3.33 -3.68
C LYS A 61 7.79 2.88 -2.39
N LEU A 62 7.02 2.64 -1.33
CA LEU A 62 7.54 2.11 -0.07
C LEU A 62 8.28 0.80 -0.30
N LEU A 63 9.46 0.67 0.29
CA LEU A 63 10.20 -0.57 0.42
C LEU A 63 9.85 -1.22 1.76
N VAL A 64 10.02 -2.54 1.86
CA VAL A 64 9.81 -3.25 3.13
C VAL A 64 10.70 -2.70 4.24
N ARG A 65 11.97 -2.40 3.95
CA ARG A 65 12.92 -1.81 4.92
C ARG A 65 12.51 -0.45 5.47
N ASP A 66 11.62 0.27 4.78
CA ASP A 66 11.16 1.59 5.23
C ASP A 66 10.21 1.47 6.44
N ILE A 67 9.60 0.29 6.62
CA ILE A 67 8.56 0.05 7.63
C ILE A 67 8.80 -1.19 8.50
N SER A 68 9.78 -2.03 8.17
CA SER A 68 10.06 -3.29 8.88
C SER A 68 11.55 -3.44 9.19
N ARG A 69 11.86 -4.06 10.32
CA ARG A 69 13.20 -4.48 10.73
C ARG A 69 13.14 -5.91 11.26
N ASN A 70 14.12 -6.74 10.89
CA ASN A 70 14.22 -8.14 11.34
C ASN A 70 12.93 -8.97 11.15
N GLY A 71 12.15 -8.67 10.11
CA GLY A 71 10.91 -9.40 9.81
C GLY A 71 9.67 -8.90 10.54
N GLU A 72 9.79 -7.93 11.46
CA GLU A 72 8.65 -7.33 12.17
C GLU A 72 8.34 -5.94 11.61
N VAL A 73 7.06 -5.61 11.47
CA VAL A 73 6.66 -4.25 11.07
C VAL A 73 6.74 -3.33 12.29
N LEU A 74 7.35 -2.17 12.13
CA LEU A 74 7.56 -1.21 13.20
C LEU A 74 6.23 -0.56 13.65
N ASP A 75 6.18 -0.09 14.89
CA ASP A 75 5.06 0.72 15.39
C ASP A 75 5.01 2.10 14.74
N ARG A 76 6.16 2.62 14.30
CA ARG A 76 6.30 3.88 13.59
C ARG A 76 7.29 3.75 12.45
N ALA A 77 7.00 4.47 11.36
CA ALA A 77 7.89 4.61 10.23
C ALA A 77 8.12 6.08 9.90
N GLN A 78 9.27 6.38 9.29
CA GLN A 78 9.61 7.71 8.80
C GLN A 78 10.02 7.62 7.34
N VAL A 79 9.31 8.37 6.48
CA VAL A 79 9.51 8.33 5.03
C VAL A 79 9.64 9.76 4.50
N ILE A 80 10.58 9.99 3.60
CA ILE A 80 10.76 11.29 2.94
C ILE A 80 9.70 11.43 1.84
N GLN A 81 8.84 12.45 1.94
CA GLN A 81 7.86 12.73 0.90
C GLN A 81 8.51 13.38 -0.32
N GLN A 82 8.23 12.89 -1.53
CA GLN A 82 8.83 13.41 -2.76
C GLN A 82 8.52 14.90 -3.01
N LYS A 83 7.27 15.31 -2.76
CA LYS A 83 6.82 16.66 -3.09
C LYS A 83 7.53 17.72 -2.24
N THR A 84 7.70 17.45 -0.95
CA THR A 84 8.20 18.43 0.02
C THR A 84 9.67 18.19 0.37
N SER A 85 10.23 17.03 0.02
CA SER A 85 11.55 16.56 0.48
C SER A 85 11.71 16.59 2.00
N GLN A 86 10.60 16.50 2.73
CA GLN A 86 10.57 16.49 4.19
C GLN A 86 10.27 15.09 4.72
N PRO A 87 10.88 14.68 5.86
CA PRO A 87 10.53 13.45 6.53
C PRO A 87 9.12 13.56 7.13
N VAL A 88 8.33 12.51 6.97
CA VAL A 88 7.03 12.36 7.62
C VAL A 88 7.04 11.09 8.44
N GLN A 89 6.79 11.24 9.74
CA GLN A 89 6.61 10.14 10.67
C GLN A 89 5.12 9.83 10.84
N PHE A 90 4.80 8.54 10.83
CA PHE A 90 3.44 8.04 11.06
C PHE A 90 3.48 6.77 11.90
N GLU A 91 2.37 6.55 12.61
CA GLU A 91 2.13 5.34 13.39
C GLU A 91 1.55 4.27 12.47
N ILE A 92 1.95 3.02 12.68
CA ILE A 92 1.41 1.85 12.01
C ILE A 92 0.65 1.07 13.09
N THR A 93 -0.68 1.10 13.04
CA THR A 93 -1.51 0.46 14.06
C THR A 93 -1.29 -1.06 14.06
N LYS A 94 -1.56 -1.72 15.19
CA LYS A 94 -1.41 -3.18 15.33
C LYS A 94 -2.11 -3.94 14.19
N LYS A 95 -3.33 -3.52 13.83
CA LYS A 95 -4.10 -4.16 12.75
C LYS A 95 -3.43 -3.99 11.38
N THR A 96 -2.82 -2.83 11.12
CA THR A 96 -2.05 -2.61 9.90
C THR A 96 -0.82 -3.49 9.88
N ARG A 97 -0.07 -3.57 10.99
CA ARG A 97 1.11 -4.43 11.12
C ARG A 97 0.78 -5.89 10.79
N GLU A 98 -0.22 -6.46 11.44
CA GLU A 98 -0.68 -7.84 11.19
C GLU A 98 -1.01 -8.08 9.71
N SER A 99 -1.77 -7.16 9.08
CA SER A 99 -2.14 -7.32 7.67
C SER A 99 -0.95 -7.17 6.71
N VAL A 100 0.03 -6.34 7.05
CA VAL A 100 1.23 -6.08 6.25
C VAL A 100 2.23 -7.23 6.40
N GLU A 101 2.42 -7.75 7.60
CA GLU A 101 3.24 -8.94 7.87
C GLU A 101 2.71 -10.14 7.11
N ALA A 102 1.39 -10.40 7.17
CA ALA A 102 0.75 -11.45 6.40
C ALA A 102 0.95 -11.29 4.88
N TRP A 103 0.99 -10.05 4.37
CA TRP A 103 1.28 -9.78 2.96
C TRP A 103 2.76 -10.02 2.60
N ILE A 104 3.68 -9.55 3.44
CA ILE A 104 5.13 -9.76 3.27
C ILE A 104 5.45 -11.25 3.26
N GLU A 105 4.89 -12.00 4.21
CA GLU A 105 5.06 -13.45 4.33
C GLU A 105 4.47 -14.18 3.12
N LEU A 106 3.22 -13.89 2.74
CA LEU A 106 2.55 -14.51 1.59
C LEU A 106 3.34 -14.34 0.28
N ARG A 107 4.03 -13.21 0.11
CA ARG A 107 4.80 -12.92 -1.11
C ARG A 107 6.30 -13.19 -0.99
N GLY A 108 6.81 -13.49 0.20
CA GLY A 108 8.23 -13.63 0.46
C GLY A 108 9.03 -12.36 0.16
N LEU A 109 8.50 -11.18 0.52
CA LEU A 109 9.18 -9.91 0.25
C LEU A 109 10.37 -9.71 1.20
N THR A 110 11.47 -9.19 0.66
CA THR A 110 12.68 -8.83 1.41
C THR A 110 12.77 -7.31 1.60
N GLY A 111 13.70 -6.86 2.43
CA GLY A 111 13.89 -5.43 2.73
C GLY A 111 14.09 -4.52 1.50
N MET A 112 14.64 -5.05 0.40
CA MET A 112 14.90 -4.28 -0.82
C MET A 112 13.73 -4.29 -1.80
N ASP A 113 12.72 -5.12 -1.56
CA ASP A 113 11.55 -5.21 -2.41
C ASP A 113 10.58 -4.06 -2.11
N TYR A 114 9.87 -3.65 -3.16
CA TYR A 114 8.70 -2.79 -2.99
C TYR A 114 7.65 -3.52 -2.16
N LEU A 115 7.08 -2.81 -1.19
CA LEU A 115 5.98 -3.32 -0.39
C LEU A 115 4.75 -3.63 -1.26
N TRP A 116 4.56 -2.89 -2.34
CA TRP A 116 3.42 -3.02 -3.26
C TRP A 116 3.86 -3.32 -4.69
N PRO A 117 4.33 -4.55 -4.98
CA PRO A 117 4.73 -4.92 -6.33
C PRO A 117 3.52 -4.87 -7.30
N SER A 118 3.84 -4.65 -8.58
CA SER A 118 2.84 -4.62 -9.65
C SER A 118 2.16 -5.97 -9.83
N ARG A 119 0.87 -5.95 -10.21
CA ARG A 119 0.09 -7.15 -10.55
C ARG A 119 0.48 -7.77 -11.89
N ILE A 120 1.13 -6.99 -12.76
CA ILE A 120 1.44 -7.39 -14.15
C ILE A 120 2.66 -8.31 -14.21
N ARG A 121 3.51 -8.33 -13.18
CA ARG A 121 4.69 -9.20 -13.10
C ARG A 121 4.41 -10.32 -12.09
N SER A 122 3.63 -11.30 -12.51
CA SER A 122 3.30 -12.51 -11.74
C SER A 122 4.36 -13.61 -11.85
N ASP A 123 5.35 -13.42 -12.72
CA ASP A 123 6.13 -14.49 -13.36
C ASP A 123 7.64 -14.44 -13.05
N LEU A 124 8.05 -13.72 -12.00
CA LEU A 124 9.37 -13.95 -11.42
C LEU A 124 9.25 -14.99 -10.29
N PRO A 125 9.83 -16.21 -10.45
CA PRO A 125 9.99 -17.11 -9.31
C PRO A 125 10.86 -16.42 -8.24
N PRO A 126 10.75 -16.85 -6.97
CA PRO A 126 11.65 -16.37 -5.93
C PRO A 126 13.08 -16.56 -6.42
N VAL A 127 13.85 -15.47 -6.44
CA VAL A 127 15.28 -15.54 -6.76
C VAL A 127 15.91 -16.34 -5.62
N PHE A 128 16.08 -17.64 -5.84
CA PHE A 128 16.91 -18.48 -5.00
C PHE A 128 18.32 -17.89 -5.09
N ASN A 129 18.82 -17.32 -3.99
CA ASN A 129 20.13 -16.70 -3.93
C ASN A 129 21.11 -17.78 -3.44
N PRO A 130 21.93 -18.42 -4.30
CA PRO A 130 22.68 -19.62 -3.94
C PRO A 130 24.05 -19.29 -3.30
N THR A 131 24.18 -18.14 -2.64
CA THR A 131 25.44 -17.77 -1.99
C THR A 131 25.17 -17.17 -0.62
N ALA A 132 24.94 -18.04 0.35
CA ALA A 132 25.39 -17.82 1.71
C ALA A 132 26.40 -18.94 2.03
N PRO A 133 27.52 -18.63 2.73
CA PRO A 133 28.59 -19.59 3.00
C PRO A 133 28.13 -20.76 3.89
#